data_AF-A0AA51H9E7-F1
#
_entry.id   AF-A0AA51H9E7-F1
#
_cell.length_a   1.000
_cell.length_b   1.000
_cell.length_c   1.000
_cell.angle_alpha   90.00
_cell.angle_beta   90.00
_cell.angle_gamma   90.00
#
_symmetry.space_group_name_H-M   'P 1'
#
loop_
_entity.id
_entity.type
_entity.pdbx_description
1 polymer ?
#
loop_
_entity_poly.entity_id
_entity_poly.type
_entity_poly.pdbx_seq_one_letter_code
_entity_poly.pdbx_strand_id
1 'polypeptide(L)'
;MLNNEKSRSDILEVISYIMWSISIWYLGYFQCSGAENINEGYRVAIWFYMLSAFLFYKDSYREVTKEIIKSAIILTATNIMQFSLAANGNVNNLVKLIVAQVLYQLLAYGFVWFIKKSKEVHGRYTLWLQTIFMFVLGILLFIFNVDIAVSLVCTVCLNLLIGWHFFIKWNIEKANMDKEKKQIEKEEKKEHDEIKRLKEIEKKYNSLIEEQKKQERKDKLLQNKKRRKRGNKN
;
A
#
# COMPACT_ATOMS: atom_id res chain seq x y z
N MET A 1 -3.65 -22.09 -2.06
CA MET A 1 -2.69 -21.00 -1.74
C MET A 1 -3.32 -19.90 -0.88
N LEU A 2 -4.54 -19.44 -1.16
CA LEU A 2 -5.28 -18.46 -0.33
C LEU A 2 -5.43 -18.83 1.17
N ASN A 3 -5.67 -20.10 1.51
CA ASN A 3 -5.79 -20.53 2.93
C ASN A 3 -4.49 -20.43 3.73
N ASN A 4 -3.33 -20.60 3.07
CA ASN A 4 -2.03 -20.50 3.74
C ASN A 4 -1.61 -19.05 3.99
N GLU A 5 -1.99 -18.13 3.11
CA GLU A 5 -1.73 -16.69 3.31
C GLU A 5 -2.59 -16.11 4.44
N LYS A 6 -3.87 -16.49 4.50
CA LYS A 6 -4.76 -16.08 5.58
C LYS A 6 -4.30 -16.59 6.94
N SER A 7 -4.00 -17.88 7.04
CA SER A 7 -3.48 -18.49 8.27
C SER A 7 -2.15 -17.88 8.73
N ARG A 8 -1.25 -17.51 7.79
CA ARG A 8 -0.01 -16.79 8.13
C ARG A 8 -0.26 -15.37 8.62
N SER A 9 -1.27 -14.68 8.09
CA SER A 9 -1.68 -13.35 8.58
C SER A 9 -2.19 -13.44 10.01
N ASP A 10 -3.08 -14.40 10.28
CA ASP A 10 -3.69 -14.59 11.61
C ASP A 10 -2.63 -14.90 12.68
N ILE A 11 -1.63 -15.74 12.36
CA ILE A 11 -0.51 -16.04 13.28
C ILE A 11 0.34 -14.79 13.56
N LEU A 12 0.62 -13.98 12.53
CA LEU A 12 1.38 -12.75 12.69
C LEU A 12 0.63 -11.73 13.55
N GLU A 13 -0.69 -11.64 13.40
CA GLU A 13 -1.54 -10.78 14.22
C GLU A 13 -1.46 -11.17 15.70
N VAL A 14 -1.57 -12.46 16.00
CA VAL A 14 -1.45 -12.99 17.38
C VAL A 14 -0.08 -12.67 17.98
N ILE A 15 1.01 -12.91 17.23
CA ILE A 15 2.37 -12.59 17.68
C ILE A 15 2.51 -11.10 17.96
N SER A 16 1.97 -10.25 17.08
CA SER A 16 2.00 -8.79 17.24
C SER A 16 1.28 -8.35 18.50
N TYR A 17 0.12 -8.95 18.81
CA TYR A 17 -0.65 -8.64 20.01
C TYR A 17 0.08 -9.02 21.29
N ILE A 18 0.74 -10.19 21.28
CA ILE A 18 1.56 -10.66 22.40
C ILE A 18 2.73 -9.70 22.63
N MET A 19 3.47 -9.34 21.57
CA MET A 19 4.60 -8.41 21.66
C MET A 19 4.19 -7.02 22.14
N TRP A 20 3.06 -6.51 21.65
CA TRP A 20 2.50 -5.23 22.08
C TRP A 20 2.17 -5.27 23.56
N SER A 21 1.48 -6.31 24.02
CA SER A 21 1.08 -6.46 25.43
C SER A 21 2.30 -6.55 26.36
N ILE A 22 3.32 -7.32 25.97
CA ILE A 22 4.60 -7.42 26.69
C ILE A 22 5.29 -6.06 26.76
N SER A 23 5.30 -5.30 25.67
CA SER A 23 5.93 -3.97 25.64
C SER A 23 5.25 -2.97 26.57
N ILE A 24 3.92 -2.93 26.60
CA ILE A 24 3.16 -2.09 27.54
C ILE A 24 3.45 -2.49 28.96
N TRP A 25 3.45 -3.80 29.25
CA TRP A 25 3.72 -4.30 30.59
C TRP A 25 5.12 -3.88 31.06
N TYR A 26 6.15 -4.04 30.23
CA TYR A 26 7.50 -3.58 30.57
C TYR A 26 7.56 -2.07 30.80
N LEU A 27 6.95 -1.27 29.92
CA LEU A 27 6.89 0.20 30.10
C LEU A 27 6.24 0.57 31.43
N GLY A 28 5.12 -0.07 31.78
CA GLY A 28 4.43 0.15 33.04
C GLY A 28 5.25 -0.31 34.26
N TYR A 29 5.92 -1.46 34.17
CA TYR A 29 6.80 -1.96 35.22
C TYR A 29 7.97 -1.01 35.51
N PHE A 30 8.65 -0.52 34.47
CA PHE A 30 9.78 0.41 34.65
C PHE A 30 9.33 1.77 35.19
N GLN A 31 8.14 2.24 34.80
CA GLN A 31 7.53 3.43 35.38
C GLN A 31 7.29 3.22 36.88
N CYS A 32 6.51 2.21 37.28
CA CYS A 32 6.23 1.93 38.70
C CYS A 32 7.48 1.70 39.56
N SER A 33 8.53 1.10 39.01
CA SER A 33 9.75 0.77 39.76
C SER A 33 10.68 1.95 39.99
N GLY A 34 10.38 3.14 39.44
CA GLY A 34 11.17 4.36 39.64
C GLY A 34 12.61 4.25 39.14
N ALA A 35 12.88 3.40 38.14
CA ALA A 35 14.23 3.18 37.63
C ALA A 35 14.78 4.49 37.02
N GLU A 36 15.76 5.10 37.70
CA GLU A 36 16.34 6.40 37.32
C GLU A 36 17.20 6.34 36.04
N ASN A 37 17.56 5.13 35.58
CA ASN A 37 18.30 4.93 34.35
C ASN A 37 17.40 4.27 33.29
N ILE A 38 17.47 4.78 32.07
CA ILE A 38 16.90 4.16 30.86
C ILE A 38 17.58 2.80 30.69
N ASN A 39 17.00 1.80 31.36
CA ASN A 39 17.54 0.46 31.44
C ASN A 39 17.43 -0.19 30.04
N GLU A 40 18.27 -1.18 29.75
CA GLU A 40 18.20 -1.92 28.47
C GLU A 40 16.77 -2.44 28.19
N GLY A 41 16.03 -2.79 29.25
CA GLY A 41 14.63 -3.19 29.15
C GLY A 41 13.69 -2.11 28.60
N TYR A 42 13.97 -0.83 28.80
CA TYR A 42 13.18 0.28 28.23
C TYR A 42 13.40 0.39 26.72
N ARG A 43 14.64 0.17 26.26
CA ARG A 43 14.98 0.10 24.82
C ARG A 43 14.28 -1.08 24.14
N VAL A 44 14.31 -2.25 24.79
CA VAL A 44 13.63 -3.45 24.32
C VAL A 44 12.11 -3.24 24.24
N ALA A 45 11.52 -2.62 25.25
CA ALA A 45 10.09 -2.34 25.28
C ALA A 45 9.67 -1.41 24.13
N ILE A 46 10.40 -0.31 23.90
CA ILE A 46 10.10 0.61 22.79
C ILE A 46 10.29 -0.07 21.44
N TRP A 47 11.32 -0.90 21.28
CA TRP A 47 11.53 -1.63 20.03
C TRP A 47 10.39 -2.63 19.76
N PHE A 48 9.95 -3.40 20.76
CA PHE A 48 8.80 -4.30 20.64
C PHE A 48 7.48 -3.55 20.39
N TYR A 49 7.31 -2.37 20.98
CA TYR A 49 6.15 -1.53 20.74
C TYR A 49 6.11 -1.04 19.27
N MET A 50 7.24 -0.56 18.74
CA MET A 50 7.33 -0.12 17.34
C MET A 50 7.21 -1.30 16.36
N LEU A 51 7.78 -2.45 16.69
CA LEU A 51 7.71 -3.66 15.86
C LEU A 51 6.30 -4.24 15.80
N SER A 52 5.58 -4.26 16.92
CA SER A 52 4.19 -4.71 16.94
C SER A 52 3.28 -3.74 16.17
N ALA A 53 3.50 -2.43 16.28
CA ALA A 53 2.82 -1.44 15.43
C ALA A 53 3.06 -1.65 13.93
N PHE A 54 4.30 -1.97 13.55
CA PHE A 54 4.64 -2.31 12.16
C PHE A 54 3.89 -3.55 11.67
N LEU A 55 3.88 -4.63 12.45
CA LEU A 55 3.23 -5.87 12.06
C LEU A 55 1.70 -5.72 11.97
N PHE A 56 1.05 -5.01 12.91
CA PHE A 56 -0.38 -4.72 12.85
C PHE A 56 -0.78 -3.80 11.70
N TYR A 57 0.09 -2.85 11.35
CA TYR A 57 -0.21 -1.91 10.28
C TYR A 57 -0.43 -2.59 8.92
N LYS A 58 0.16 -3.76 8.73
CA LYS A 58 -0.03 -4.58 7.53
C LYS A 58 -1.52 -4.87 7.25
N ASP A 59 -2.33 -5.00 8.31
CA ASP A 59 -3.71 -5.46 8.22
C ASP A 59 -4.75 -4.33 8.40
N SER A 60 -4.55 -3.29 9.23
CA SER A 60 -5.48 -2.15 9.33
C SER A 60 -4.97 -0.93 10.11
N TYR A 61 -4.90 0.26 9.48
CA TYR A 61 -4.58 1.54 10.14
C TYR A 61 -5.52 1.85 11.33
N ARG A 62 -6.80 1.52 11.17
CA ARG A 62 -7.83 1.84 12.16
C ARG A 62 -7.66 1.01 13.43
N GLU A 63 -7.18 -0.22 13.31
CA GLU A 63 -6.91 -1.11 14.44
C GLU A 63 -5.66 -0.68 15.19
N VAL A 64 -4.56 -0.38 14.50
CA VAL A 64 -3.35 0.17 15.14
C VAL A 64 -3.68 1.44 15.93
N THR A 65 -4.48 2.33 15.36
CA THR A 65 -4.89 3.58 16.05
C THR A 65 -5.69 3.28 17.32
N LYS A 66 -6.57 2.27 17.30
CA LYS A 66 -7.32 1.85 18.50
C LYS A 66 -6.38 1.30 19.57
N GLU A 67 -5.40 0.48 19.20
CA GLU A 67 -4.44 -0.08 20.15
C GLU A 67 -3.52 1.00 20.75
N ILE A 68 -3.13 2.00 19.97
CA ILE A 68 -2.43 3.21 20.48
C ILE A 68 -3.27 3.89 21.57
N ILE A 69 -4.56 4.15 21.30
CA ILE A 69 -5.46 4.78 22.29
C ILE A 69 -5.62 3.93 23.55
N LYS A 70 -5.83 2.60 23.40
CA LYS A 70 -5.91 1.68 24.56
C LYS A 70 -4.63 1.70 25.38
N SER A 71 -3.47 1.67 24.73
CA SER A 71 -2.16 1.73 25.39
C SER A 71 -1.94 3.04 26.13
N ALA A 72 -2.42 4.16 25.59
CA ALA A 72 -2.35 5.46 26.24
C ALA A 72 -3.16 5.47 27.53
N ILE A 73 -4.36 4.88 27.56
CA ILE A 73 -5.18 4.78 28.77
C ILE A 73 -4.47 3.96 29.85
N ILE A 74 -3.89 2.81 29.47
CA ILE A 74 -3.18 1.94 30.40
C ILE A 74 -1.99 2.68 31.04
N LEU A 75 -1.15 3.32 30.23
CA LEU A 75 0.03 4.05 30.72
C LEU A 75 -0.34 5.24 31.61
N THR A 76 -1.44 5.95 31.30
CA THR A 76 -1.94 7.03 32.17
C THR A 76 -2.35 6.46 33.54
N ALA A 77 -3.07 5.32 33.55
CA ALA A 77 -3.46 4.66 34.80
C ALA A 77 -2.23 4.21 35.61
N THR A 78 -1.20 3.68 34.95
CA THR A 78 0.04 3.28 35.60
C THR A 78 0.80 4.48 36.20
N ASN A 79 0.85 5.61 35.50
CA ASN A 79 1.45 6.85 36.00
C ASN A 79 0.71 7.39 37.24
N ILE A 80 -0.63 7.33 37.26
CA ILE A 80 -1.42 7.70 38.45
C ILE A 80 -1.12 6.76 39.62
N MET A 81 -1.01 5.45 39.35
CA MET A 81 -0.66 4.46 40.36
C MET A 81 0.75 4.68 40.92
N GLN A 82 1.73 4.98 40.08
CA GLN A 82 3.09 5.35 40.50
C GLN A 82 3.10 6.62 41.37
N PHE A 83 2.30 7.64 41.01
CA PHE A 83 2.16 8.83 41.85
C PHE A 83 1.61 8.50 43.23
N SER A 84 0.63 7.59 43.30
CA SER A 84 0.02 7.16 44.56
C SER A 84 0.93 6.27 45.42
N LEU A 85 1.80 5.45 44.82
CA LEU A 85 2.57 4.43 45.54
C LEU A 85 4.05 4.80 45.75
N ALA A 86 4.70 5.45 44.79
CA ALA A 86 6.15 5.63 44.76
C ALA A 86 6.60 7.09 44.95
N ALA A 87 5.74 8.07 44.64
CA ALA A 87 6.20 9.45 44.46
C ALA A 87 6.20 10.35 45.70
N ASN A 88 5.83 9.88 46.90
CA ASN A 88 5.65 10.77 48.09
C ASN A 88 4.86 12.07 47.79
N GLY A 89 3.98 12.07 46.77
CA GLY A 89 3.24 13.26 46.33
C GLY A 89 4.03 14.29 45.50
N ASN A 90 5.21 13.98 44.96
CA ASN A 90 5.99 14.92 44.15
C ASN A 90 5.37 15.12 42.75
N VAL A 91 4.53 16.14 42.64
CA VAL A 91 3.79 16.52 41.42
C VAL A 91 4.72 16.77 40.22
N ASN A 92 5.94 17.24 40.43
CA ASN A 92 6.86 17.53 39.33
C ASN A 92 7.30 16.28 38.56
N ASN A 93 7.48 15.14 39.24
CA ASN A 93 7.84 13.89 38.58
C ASN A 93 6.66 13.30 37.82
N LEU A 94 5.44 13.43 38.35
CA LEU A 94 4.22 13.04 37.65
C LEU A 94 4.04 13.83 36.35
N VAL A 95 4.23 15.16 36.39
CA VAL A 95 4.14 16.00 35.19
C VAL A 95 5.15 15.58 34.13
N LYS A 96 6.41 15.31 34.51
CA LYS A 96 7.44 14.83 33.58
C LYS A 96 7.05 13.50 32.91
N LEU A 97 6.50 12.54 33.68
CA LEU A 97 6.07 11.25 33.15
C LEU A 97 4.89 11.36 32.18
N ILE A 98 3.90 12.20 32.51
CA ILE A 98 2.76 12.48 31.63
C ILE A 98 3.21 13.15 30.34
N VAL A 99 4.11 14.14 30.43
CA VAL A 99 4.67 14.81 29.24
C VAL A 99 5.43 13.81 28.36
N ALA A 100 6.29 12.98 28.94
CA ALA A 100 7.01 11.94 28.19
C ALA A 100 6.03 10.96 27.53
N GLN A 101 4.98 10.53 28.21
CA GLN A 101 3.94 9.65 27.67
C GLN A 101 3.21 10.29 26.48
N VAL A 102 2.80 11.56 26.60
CA VAL A 102 2.14 12.29 25.50
C VAL A 102 3.08 12.37 24.29
N LEU A 103 4.37 12.63 24.52
CA LEU A 103 5.36 12.65 23.44
C LEU A 103 5.50 11.29 22.76
N TYR A 104 5.58 10.18 23.51
CA TYR A 104 5.64 8.84 22.92
C TYR A 104 4.38 8.50 22.11
N GLN A 105 3.20 8.90 22.57
CA GLN A 105 1.96 8.64 21.85
C GLN A 105 1.81 9.51 20.60
N LEU A 106 2.27 10.77 20.65
CA LEU A 106 2.36 11.62 19.47
C LEU A 106 3.35 11.07 18.45
N LEU A 107 4.48 10.51 18.91
CA LEU A 107 5.46 9.85 18.04
C LEU A 107 4.88 8.59 17.40
N ALA A 108 4.22 7.72 18.17
CA ALA A 108 3.58 6.51 17.64
C ALA A 108 2.47 6.85 16.63
N TYR A 109 1.64 7.83 16.95
CA TYR A 109 0.61 8.32 16.03
C TYR A 109 1.21 8.94 14.77
N GLY A 110 2.24 9.78 14.91
CA GLY A 110 2.98 10.39 13.81
C GLY A 110 3.61 9.35 12.89
N PHE A 111 4.18 8.28 13.46
CA PHE A 111 4.71 7.15 12.72
C PHE A 111 3.63 6.43 11.92
N VAL A 112 2.50 6.10 12.53
CA VAL A 112 1.37 5.43 11.86
C VAL A 112 0.76 6.31 10.76
N TRP A 113 0.66 7.62 11.01
CA TRP A 113 0.22 8.60 10.02
C TRP A 113 1.20 8.73 8.84
N PHE A 114 2.50 8.80 9.13
CA PHE A 114 3.55 8.81 8.11
C PHE A 114 3.47 7.56 7.24
N ILE A 115 3.31 6.42 7.87
CA ILE A 115 3.12 5.13 7.20
C ILE A 115 1.85 5.12 6.32
N LYS A 116 0.74 5.70 6.79
CA LYS A 116 -0.49 5.87 5.99
C LYS A 116 -0.24 6.71 4.75
N LYS A 117 0.39 7.87 4.92
CA LYS A 117 0.76 8.73 3.80
C LYS A 117 1.74 8.05 2.87
N SER A 118 2.71 7.32 3.40
CA SER A 118 3.65 6.53 2.62
C SER A 118 2.93 5.47 1.78
N LYS A 119 1.90 4.81 2.31
CA LYS A 119 1.07 3.85 1.56
C LYS A 119 0.33 4.50 0.39
N GLU A 120 -0.23 5.68 0.61
CA GLU A 120 -0.90 6.47 -0.43
C GLU A 120 0.07 6.93 -1.53
N VAL A 121 1.30 7.29 -1.17
CA VAL A 121 2.28 7.91 -2.07
C VAL A 121 3.16 6.89 -2.79
N HIS A 122 3.62 5.85 -2.10
CA HIS A 122 4.64 4.90 -2.59
C HIS A 122 4.08 3.51 -2.89
N GLY A 123 2.80 3.23 -2.57
CA GLY A 123 2.13 1.99 -2.89
C GLY A 123 2.94 0.76 -2.47
N ARG A 124 3.46 0.01 -3.46
CA ARG A 124 4.21 -1.24 -3.29
C ARG A 124 5.54 -1.09 -2.53
N TYR A 125 6.16 0.10 -2.52
CA TYR A 125 7.46 0.31 -1.88
C TYR A 125 7.34 0.59 -0.37
N THR A 126 6.13 0.80 0.14
CA THR A 126 5.86 1.15 1.54
C THR A 126 6.37 0.11 2.52
N LEU A 127 6.10 -1.17 2.26
CA LEU A 127 6.55 -2.27 3.12
C LEU A 127 8.08 -2.33 3.19
N TRP A 128 8.75 -2.06 2.07
CA TRP A 128 10.20 -2.03 1.97
C TRP A 128 10.78 -0.86 2.79
N LEU A 129 10.19 0.33 2.66
CA LEU A 129 10.60 1.52 3.39
C LEU A 129 10.47 1.34 4.91
N GLN A 130 9.36 0.72 5.35
CA GLN A 130 9.11 0.38 6.75
C GLN A 130 10.06 -0.70 7.26
N THR A 131 10.40 -1.69 6.44
CA THR A 131 11.37 -2.72 6.83
C THR A 131 12.75 -2.10 7.06
N ILE A 132 13.18 -1.20 6.18
CA ILE A 132 14.42 -0.42 6.39
C ILE A 132 14.32 0.41 7.66
N PHE A 133 13.17 1.06 7.92
CA PHE A 133 12.95 1.83 9.15
C PHE A 133 13.24 0.98 10.39
N MET A 134 12.55 -0.16 10.50
CA MET A 134 12.67 -1.04 11.67
C MET A 134 14.08 -1.62 11.82
N PHE A 135 14.72 -1.94 10.70
CA PHE A 135 16.08 -2.47 10.69
C PHE A 135 17.11 -1.43 11.17
N VAL A 136 17.07 -0.22 10.62
CA VAL A 136 17.97 0.88 11.03
C VAL A 136 17.73 1.26 12.49
N LEU A 137 16.47 1.33 12.92
CA LEU A 137 16.13 1.59 14.33
C LEU A 137 16.71 0.52 15.26
N GLY A 138 16.57 -0.77 14.90
CA GLY A 138 17.14 -1.87 15.68
C GLY A 138 18.67 -1.79 15.77
N ILE A 139 19.36 -1.49 14.67
CA ILE A 139 20.81 -1.31 14.65
C ILE A 139 21.24 -0.18 15.59
N LEU A 140 20.59 0.98 15.49
CA LEU A 140 20.92 2.14 16.32
C LEU A 140 20.69 1.87 17.81
N LEU A 141 19.59 1.19 18.15
CA LEU A 141 19.22 0.91 19.53
C LEU A 141 20.08 -0.17 20.20
N PHE A 142 20.47 -1.23 19.49
CA PHE A 142 21.12 -2.41 20.08
C PHE A 142 22.61 -2.58 19.71
N ILE A 143 23.04 -2.17 18.52
CA ILE A 143 24.45 -2.32 18.11
C ILE A 143 25.25 -1.11 18.55
N PHE A 144 24.73 0.09 18.26
CA PHE A 144 25.41 1.33 18.60
C PHE A 144 25.00 1.89 19.97
N ASN A 145 23.98 1.32 20.61
CA ASN A 145 23.45 1.77 21.90
C ASN A 145 23.15 3.29 21.95
N VAL A 146 22.78 3.87 20.80
CA VAL A 146 22.48 5.30 20.68
C VAL A 146 21.26 5.64 21.52
N ASP A 147 21.18 6.87 22.03
CA ASP A 147 20.00 7.36 22.73
C ASP A 147 18.73 7.15 21.90
N ILE A 148 17.61 6.88 22.58
CA ILE A 148 16.34 6.52 21.93
C ILE A 148 15.82 7.67 21.06
N ALA A 149 15.88 8.91 21.56
CA ALA A 149 15.39 10.07 20.83
C ALA A 149 16.26 10.32 19.59
N VAL A 150 17.58 10.24 19.74
CA VAL A 150 18.52 10.39 18.62
C VAL A 150 18.32 9.27 17.59
N SER A 151 18.15 8.03 18.03
CA SER A 151 17.90 6.87 17.15
C SER A 151 16.64 7.05 16.32
N LEU A 152 15.55 7.53 16.93
CA LEU A 152 14.30 7.81 16.24
C LEU A 152 14.48 8.92 15.20
N VAL A 153 15.10 10.04 15.56
CA VAL A 153 15.32 11.18 14.64
C VAL A 153 16.16 10.74 13.45
N CYS A 154 17.29 10.07 13.68
CA CYS A 154 18.16 9.57 12.61
C CYS A 154 17.43 8.60 11.68
N THR A 155 16.65 7.67 12.25
CA THR A 155 15.88 6.70 11.45
C THR A 155 14.83 7.40 10.60
N VAL A 156 14.08 8.36 11.15
CA VAL A 156 13.08 9.15 10.41
C VAL A 156 13.73 9.94 9.27
N CYS A 157 14.84 10.63 9.52
CA CYS A 157 15.55 11.40 8.50
C CYS A 157 16.04 10.50 7.35
N LEU A 158 16.67 9.36 7.66
CA LEU A 158 17.10 8.40 6.64
C LEU A 158 15.92 7.86 5.84
N ASN A 159 14.81 7.55 6.50
CA ASN A 159 13.62 7.03 5.84
C ASN A 159 12.98 8.05 4.90
N LEU A 160 12.96 9.33 5.27
CA LEU A 160 12.49 10.42 4.42
C LEU A 160 13.35 10.56 3.16
N LEU A 161 14.68 10.47 3.28
CA LEU A 161 15.59 10.55 2.13
C LEU A 161 15.37 9.39 1.15
N ILE A 162 15.29 8.16 1.66
CA ILE A 162 15.06 6.96 0.84
C ILE A 162 13.64 7.01 0.25
N GLY A 163 12.65 7.45 1.03
CA GLY A 163 11.27 7.61 0.59
C GLY A 163 11.16 8.59 -0.56
N TRP A 164 11.83 9.74 -0.46
CA TRP A 164 11.91 10.73 -1.53
C TRP A 164 12.47 10.14 -2.83
N HIS A 165 13.52 9.33 -2.75
CA HIS A 165 14.06 8.65 -3.92
C HIS A 165 13.02 7.69 -4.57
N PHE A 166 12.30 6.91 -3.75
CA PHE A 166 11.23 6.04 -4.27
C PHE A 166 10.05 6.81 -4.84
N PHE A 167 9.69 7.98 -4.29
CA PHE A 167 8.65 8.84 -4.85
C PHE A 167 8.98 9.28 -6.28
N ILE A 168 10.22 9.74 -6.50
CA ILE A 168 10.67 10.15 -7.83
C ILE A 168 10.57 8.96 -8.80
N LYS A 169 11.07 7.79 -8.39
CA LYS A 169 11.03 6.59 -9.22
C LYS A 169 9.59 6.19 -9.58
N TRP A 170 8.68 6.21 -8.62
CA TRP A 170 7.27 5.90 -8.84
C TRP A 170 6.60 6.88 -9.81
N ASN A 171 6.87 8.18 -9.70
CA ASN A 171 6.34 9.18 -10.63
C ASN A 171 6.82 8.96 -12.06
N ILE A 172 8.09 8.55 -12.24
CA ILE A 172 8.63 8.21 -13.56
C ILE A 172 7.96 6.95 -14.12
N GLU A 173 7.84 5.89 -13.31
CA GLU A 173 7.16 4.65 -13.70
C GLU A 173 5.69 4.92 -14.12
N LYS A 174 4.98 5.73 -13.34
CA LYS A 174 3.59 6.11 -13.64
C LYS A 174 3.48 6.89 -14.95
N ALA A 175 4.37 7.85 -15.18
CA ALA A 175 4.39 8.62 -16.41
C ALA A 175 4.66 7.75 -17.65
N ASN A 176 5.50 6.70 -17.51
CA ASN A 176 5.76 5.75 -18.58
C ASN A 176 4.55 4.84 -18.85
N MET A 177 3.90 4.32 -17.81
CA MET A 177 2.67 3.53 -17.98
C MET A 177 1.54 4.33 -18.64
N ASP A 178 1.39 5.62 -18.30
CA ASP A 178 0.40 6.48 -18.93
C ASP A 178 0.71 6.75 -20.42
N LYS A 179 1.99 6.76 -20.81
CA LYS A 179 2.41 6.86 -22.22
C LYS A 179 2.11 5.56 -22.98
N GLU A 180 2.42 4.41 -22.40
CA GLU A 180 2.13 3.09 -23.00
C GLU A 180 0.63 2.89 -23.19
N LYS A 181 -0.19 3.20 -22.19
CA LYS A 181 -1.66 3.15 -22.32
C LYS A 181 -2.17 4.01 -23.47
N LYS A 182 -1.65 5.23 -23.61
CA LYS A 182 -2.00 6.12 -24.73
C LYS A 182 -1.54 5.60 -26.09
N GLN A 183 -0.47 4.79 -26.16
CA GLN A 183 -0.05 4.15 -27.39
C GLN A 183 -0.97 2.98 -27.74
N ILE A 184 -1.28 2.12 -26.77
CA ILE A 184 -2.21 1.00 -26.94
C ILE A 184 -3.59 1.50 -27.40
N GLU A 185 -4.14 2.53 -26.74
CA GLU A 185 -5.43 3.13 -27.17
C GLU A 185 -5.40 3.69 -28.60
N LYS A 186 -4.24 4.17 -29.07
CA LYS A 186 -4.09 4.63 -30.46
C LYS A 186 -4.00 3.47 -31.44
N GLU A 187 -3.34 2.38 -31.07
CA GLU A 187 -3.24 1.17 -31.87
C GLU A 187 -4.59 0.47 -31.98
N GLU A 188 -5.31 0.29 -30.87
CA GLU A 188 -6.66 -0.27 -30.85
C GLU A 188 -7.64 0.55 -31.70
N LYS A 189 -7.56 1.89 -31.66
CA LYS A 189 -8.37 2.76 -32.54
C LYS A 189 -8.06 2.57 -34.01
N LYS A 190 -6.77 2.47 -34.38
CA LYS A 190 -6.36 2.23 -35.77
C LYS A 190 -6.85 0.88 -36.27
N GLU A 191 -6.69 -0.16 -35.46
CA GLU A 191 -7.12 -1.52 -35.80
C GLU A 191 -8.65 -1.59 -35.94
N HIS A 192 -9.39 -0.95 -35.03
CA HIS A 192 -10.84 -0.86 -35.12
C HIS A 192 -11.29 -0.10 -36.39
N ASP A 193 -10.62 0.99 -36.76
CA ASP A 193 -10.90 1.73 -37.99
C ASP A 193 -10.59 0.92 -39.24
N GLU A 194 -9.53 0.11 -39.22
CA GLU A 194 -9.13 -0.78 -40.31
C GLU A 194 -10.15 -1.92 -40.52
N ILE A 195 -10.58 -2.57 -39.44
CA ILE A 195 -11.65 -3.59 -39.49
C ILE A 195 -12.93 -2.98 -40.07
N LYS A 196 -13.27 -1.74 -39.71
CA LYS A 196 -14.45 -1.05 -40.25
C LYS A 196 -14.33 -0.82 -41.75
N ARG A 197 -13.16 -0.38 -42.24
CA ARG A 197 -12.91 -0.22 -43.69
C ARG A 197 -12.99 -1.55 -44.43
N LEU A 198 -12.41 -2.61 -43.88
CA LEU A 198 -12.46 -3.95 -44.49
C LEU A 198 -13.91 -4.44 -44.62
N LYS A 199 -14.74 -4.25 -43.59
CA LYS A 199 -16.18 -4.57 -43.64
C LYS A 199 -16.93 -3.75 -44.70
N GLU A 200 -16.56 -2.49 -44.89
CA GLU A 200 -17.14 -1.65 -45.96
C GLU A 200 -16.73 -2.13 -47.36
N ILE A 201 -15.47 -2.52 -47.53
CA ILE A 201 -14.96 -3.11 -48.79
C ILE A 201 -15.65 -4.44 -49.07
N GLU A 202 -15.79 -5.31 -48.08
CA GLU A 202 -16.49 -6.60 -48.20
C GLU A 202 -17.95 -6.40 -48.63
N LYS A 203 -18.67 -5.44 -48.02
CA LYS A 203 -20.03 -5.09 -48.44
C LYS A 203 -20.09 -4.62 -49.89
N LYS A 204 -19.16 -3.75 -50.32
CA LYS A 204 -19.09 -3.29 -51.72
C LYS A 204 -18.81 -4.45 -52.67
N TYR A 205 -17.86 -5.32 -52.33
CA TYR A 205 -17.53 -6.49 -53.13
C TYR A 205 -18.73 -7.43 -53.32
N ASN A 206 -19.45 -7.73 -52.24
CA ASN A 206 -20.66 -8.56 -52.30
C ASN A 206 -21.75 -7.92 -53.17
N SER A 207 -21.94 -6.60 -53.10
CA SER A 207 -22.89 -5.90 -53.97
C SER A 207 -22.52 -5.99 -55.45
N LEU A 208 -21.23 -5.89 -55.79
CA LEU A 208 -20.73 -6.04 -57.16
C LEU A 208 -20.93 -7.46 -57.69
N ILE A 209 -20.73 -8.48 -56.86
CA ILE A 209 -21.01 -9.88 -57.24
C ILE A 209 -22.50 -10.07 -57.54
N GLU A 210 -23.39 -9.50 -56.73
CA GLU A 210 -24.83 -9.58 -56.99
C GLU A 210 -25.22 -8.88 -58.30
N GLU A 211 -24.63 -7.72 -58.59
CA GLU A 211 -24.84 -7.01 -59.85
C GLU A 211 -24.34 -7.83 -61.05
N GLN A 212 -23.13 -8.40 -60.98
CA GLN A 212 -22.62 -9.29 -62.02
C GLN A 212 -23.55 -10.49 -62.27
N LYS A 213 -24.01 -11.16 -61.21
CA LYS A 213 -24.98 -12.27 -61.33
C LYS A 213 -26.30 -11.82 -61.98
N LYS A 214 -26.79 -10.62 -61.67
CA LYS A 214 -27.99 -10.05 -62.32
C LYS A 214 -27.73 -9.78 -63.81
N GLN A 215 -26.55 -9.30 -64.16
CA GLN A 215 -26.16 -8.97 -65.52
C GLN A 215 -26.01 -10.24 -66.38
N GLU A 216 -25.35 -11.28 -65.87
CA GLU A 216 -25.27 -12.60 -66.53
C GLU A 216 -26.65 -13.22 -66.78
N ARG A 217 -27.58 -13.09 -65.82
CA ARG A 217 -28.97 -13.54 -66.01
C ARG A 217 -29.66 -12.79 -67.15
N LYS A 218 -29.47 -11.47 -67.24
CA LYS A 218 -30.00 -10.65 -68.35
C LYS A 218 -29.40 -11.09 -69.70
N ASP A 219 -28.10 -11.34 -69.75
CA ASP A 219 -27.41 -11.76 -70.98
C ASP A 219 -27.85 -13.15 -71.45
N LYS A 220 -28.01 -14.12 -70.52
CA LYS A 220 -28.57 -15.44 -70.82
C LYS A 220 -30.00 -15.35 -71.39
N LEU A 221 -30.85 -14.49 -70.82
CA LEU A 221 -32.20 -14.25 -71.33
C LEU A 221 -32.17 -13.63 -72.74
N LEU A 222 -31.25 -12.69 -72.99
CA LEU A 222 -31.03 -12.06 -74.29
C LEU A 222 -30.56 -13.06 -75.35
N GLN A 223 -29.61 -13.93 -75.01
CA GLN A 223 -29.16 -15.02 -75.89
C GLN A 223 -30.30 -16.00 -76.21
N ASN A 224 -31.09 -16.39 -75.21
CA ASN A 224 -32.25 -17.27 -75.41
C ASN A 224 -33.31 -16.62 -76.30
N LYS A 225 -33.59 -15.32 -76.15
CA LYS A 225 -34.48 -14.57 -77.05
C LYS A 225 -33.92 -14.50 -78.48
N LYS A 226 -32.62 -14.28 -78.66
CA LYS A 226 -31.96 -14.31 -79.99
C LYS A 226 -32.03 -15.69 -80.64
N ARG A 227 -31.85 -16.78 -79.86
CA ARG A 227 -32.02 -18.17 -80.34
C ARG A 227 -33.46 -18.44 -80.80
N ARG A 228 -34.47 -18.05 -80.01
CA ARG A 228 -35.89 -18.19 -80.39
C ARG A 228 -36.24 -17.41 -81.67
N LYS A 229 -35.69 -16.21 -81.86
CA LYS A 229 -35.87 -15.44 -83.11
C LYS A 229 -35.21 -16.06 -84.34
N ARG A 230 -34.12 -16.83 -84.17
CA ARG A 230 -33.48 -17.59 -85.27
C ARG A 230 -34.22 -18.89 -85.59
N GLY A 231 -34.82 -19.55 -84.60
CA GLY A 231 -35.61 -20.77 -84.80
C GLY A 231 -36.96 -20.55 -85.50
N ASN A 232 -37.54 -19.34 -85.42
CA ASN A 232 -38.80 -18.98 -86.07
C ASN A 232 -38.64 -18.47 -87.52
N LYS A 233 -37.46 -18.59 -88.12
CA LYS A 233 -37.15 -18.13 -89.48
C LYS A 233 -36.84 -19.26 -90.47
N ASN A 234 -36.99 -20.52 -90.03
CA ASN A 234 -37.07 -21.71 -90.86
C ASN A 234 -38.49 -22.26 -90.79
#